data_AF-A0A354X0J6-F1
#
_entry.id   AF-A0A354X0J6-F1
#
_cell.length_a   1.000
_cell.length_b   1.000
_cell.length_c   1.000
_cell.angle_alpha   90.00
_cell.angle_beta   90.00
_cell.angle_gamma   90.00
#
_symmetry.space_group_name_H-M   'P 1'
#
loop_
_entity.id
_entity.type
_entity.pdbx_description
1 polymer ?
#
loop_
_entity_poly.entity_id
_entity_poly.type
_entity_poly.pdbx_seq_one_letter_code
_entity_poly.pdbx_strand_id
1 'polypeptide(L)' 'MDHIDAMSDLMSSVGLQAIAQRSPIVEYKIISADMFEEMVESIKTDTVRQLLSAVPRQAPE' A
#
# COMPACT_ATOMS: atom_id res chain seq x y z
N MET A 1 -4.87 -6.20 1.95
CA MET A 1 -5.15 -6.04 3.39
C MET A 1 -3.92 -5.51 4.10
N ASP A 2 -2.75 -5.96 3.68
CA ASP A 2 -1.42 -5.63 4.23
C ASP A 2 -1.12 -4.12 4.36
N HIS A 3 -1.61 -3.27 3.44
CA HIS A 3 -1.38 -1.83 3.52
C HIS A 3 -2.08 -1.18 4.75
N ILE A 4 -3.30 -1.60 5.10
CA ILE A 4 -4.02 -1.02 6.25
C ILE A 4 -3.37 -1.42 7.57
N ASP A 5 -2.87 -2.66 7.64
CA ASP A 5 -2.16 -3.16 8.81
C ASP A 5 -0.81 -2.42 8.96
N ALA A 6 -0.06 -2.27 7.86
CA ALA A 6 1.17 -1.50 7.84
C ALA A 6 0.96 -0.02 8.21
N MET A 7 -0.16 0.58 7.81
CA MET A 7 -0.52 1.94 8.20
C MET A 7 -0.85 2.06 9.70
N SER A 8 -1.48 1.04 10.28
CA SER A 8 -1.79 0.99 11.71
C SER A 8 -0.52 0.84 12.55
N ASP A 9 0.41 0.00 12.09
CA ASP A 9 1.72 -0.17 12.71
C ASP A 9 2.55 1.12 12.63
N LEU A 10 2.55 1.79 11.47
CA LEU A 10 3.22 3.09 11.28
C LEU A 10 2.67 4.15 12.24
N MET A 11 1.35 4.19 12.44
CA MET A 11 0.73 5.12 13.38
C MET A 11 1.22 4.88 14.81
N SER A 12 1.36 3.61 15.22
CA SER A 12 1.86 3.23 16.55
C SER A 12 3.34 3.58 16.74
N SER A 13 4.17 3.38 15.70
CA SER A 13 5.62 3.61 15.77
C SER A 13 5.98 5.09 15.76
N VAL A 14 5.31 5.89 14.93
CA VAL A 14 5.46 7.35 14.87
C VAL A 14 4.99 8.01 16.18
N GLY A 15 4.00 7.43 16.85
CA GLY A 15 3.58 7.84 18.20
C GLY A 15 4.65 7.62 19.28
N LEU A 16 5.45 6.55 19.16
CA LEU A 16 6.52 6.21 20.11
C LEU A 16 7.81 7.02 19.87
N GLN A 17 8.08 7.46 18.63
CA GLN A 17 9.28 8.22 18.24
C GLN A 17 9.17 9.74 18.46
N ALA A 18 8.03 10.26 18.92
CA ALA A 18 7.75 11.69 19.10
C ALA A 18 8.65 12.44 20.12
N ILE A 19 9.70 11.81 20.67
CA ILE A 19 10.60 12.40 21.68
C ILE A 19 11.61 13.41 21.08
N ALA A 20 11.69 13.60 19.76
CA ALA A 20 12.70 14.50 19.17
C ALA A 20 12.20 15.39 18.02
N GLN A 21 11.76 16.61 18.33
CA GLN A 21 11.66 17.81 17.46
C GLN A 21 10.91 17.75 16.11
N ARG A 22 10.52 16.58 15.59
CA ARG A 22 9.73 16.40 14.37
C ARG A 22 8.29 16.10 14.73
N SER A 23 7.35 16.74 14.02
CA SER A 23 5.92 16.51 14.24
C SER A 23 5.53 15.12 13.74
N PRO A 24 5.03 14.22 14.62
CA PRO A 24 4.65 12.86 14.24
C PRO A 24 3.63 12.83 13.10
N ILE A 25 2.71 13.80 13.08
CA ILE A 25 1.66 13.90 12.05
C ILE A 25 2.27 14.17 10.67
N VAL A 26 3.34 14.96 10.59
CA VAL A 26 3.99 15.29 9.31
C VAL A 26 4.72 14.08 8.75
N GLU A 27 5.41 13.34 9.61
CA GLU A 27 6.13 12.12 9.24
C GLU A 27 5.19 11.00 8.80
N TYR A 28 4.12 10.77 9.57
CA TYR A 28 3.05 9.86 9.17
C TYR A 28 2.52 10.19 7.78
N LYS A 29 2.23 11.46 7.49
CA LYS A 29 1.70 11.89 6.19
C LYS A 29 2.67 11.58 5.05
N ILE A 30 3.95 11.90 5.20
CA ILE A 30 4.95 11.67 4.16
C ILE A 30 5.07 10.17 3.86
N ILE A 31 5.30 9.36 4.90
CA ILE A 31 5.49 7.91 4.74
C ILE A 31 4.21 7.24 4.21
N SER A 32 3.03 7.65 4.70
CA SER A 32 1.76 7.11 4.24
C SER A 32 1.49 7.40 2.77
N ALA A 33 1.93 8.55 2.25
CA ALA A 33 1.76 8.93 0.86
C ALA A 33 2.62 8.02 -0.03
N ASP A 34 3.89 7.81 0.33
CA ASP A 34 4.79 6.92 -0.41
C ASP A 34 4.26 5.47 -0.43
N MET A 35 3.81 4.96 0.72
CA MET A 35 3.22 3.61 0.81
C MET A 35 1.94 3.47 -0.02
N PHE A 36 1.14 4.54 -0.12
CA PHE A 36 -0.08 4.54 -0.94
C PHE A 36 0.25 4.50 -2.44
N GLU A 37 1.25 5.27 -2.88
CA GLU A 37 1.72 5.24 -4.26
C GLU A 37 2.22 3.84 -4.66
N GLU A 38 3.01 3.20 -3.79
CA GLU A 38 3.50 1.84 -4.02
C GLU A 38 2.34 0.82 -4.13
N MET A 39 1.36 0.90 -3.23
CA MET A 39 0.17 0.04 -3.28
C MET A 39 -0.59 0.21 -4.60
N VAL A 40 -0.79 1.46 -5.05
CA VAL A 40 -1.48 1.75 -6.31
C VAL A 40 -0.72 1.17 -7.51
N GLU A 41 0.61 1.28 -7.51
CA GLU A 41 1.45 0.75 -8.58
C GLU A 41 1.41 -0.80 -8.63
N SER A 42 1.46 -1.44 -7.47
CA SER A 42 1.30 -2.90 -7.35
C SER A 42 -0.04 -3.37 -7.92
N ILE A 43 -1.16 -2.73 -7.52
CA ILE A 43 -2.50 -3.10 -8.00
C ILE A 43 -2.58 -2.98 -9.53
N LYS A 44 -2.09 -1.87 -10.09
CA LYS A 44 -2.09 -1.65 -11.55
C LYS A 44 -1.29 -2.74 -12.26
N THR A 45 -0.06 -2.97 -11.81
CA THR A 45 0.85 -3.95 -12.39
C THR A 45 0.25 -5.36 -12.34
N ASP A 46 -0.30 -5.75 -11.19
CA ASP A 46 -0.90 -7.08 -11.01
C ASP A 46 -2.15 -7.25 -11.85
N THR A 47 -2.99 -6.23 -11.94
CA THR A 47 -4.19 -6.23 -12.78
C THR A 47 -3.82 -6.43 -14.25
N VAL A 48 -2.87 -5.65 -14.77
CA VAL A 48 -2.42 -5.78 -16.16
C VAL A 48 -1.81 -7.16 -16.41
N ARG A 49 -0.99 -7.65 -15.48
CA ARG A 49 -0.39 -8.99 -15.59
C ARG A 49 -1.47 -10.08 -15.64
N GLN A 50 -2.48 -10.01 -14.76
CA GLN A 50 -3.57 -10.97 -14.74
C GLN A 50 -4.39 -10.93 -16.04
N LEU A 51 -4.72 -9.73 -16.54
CA LEU A 51 -5.47 -9.59 -17.79
C LEU A 51 -4.71 -10.15 -18.98
N LEU A 52 -3.41 -9.86 -19.10
CA LEU A 52 -2.58 -10.35 -20.22
C LEU A 52 -2.27 -11.85 -20.12
N SER A 53 -2.35 -12.44 -18.92
CA SER A 53 -2.11 -13.86 -18.69
C SER A 53 -3.38 -14.69 -18.67
N ALA A 54 -4.56 -14.05 -18.67
CA ALA A 54 -5.85 -14.74 -18.60
C ALA A 54 -6.12 -15.49 -19.91
N VAL A 55 -6.29 -16.81 -19.82
CA VAL A 55 -6.75 -17.64 -20.95
C VAL A 55 -8.26 -17.81 -20.84
N PRO A 56 -9.05 -17.39 -21.86
CA PRO A 56 -10.49 -17.59 -21.86
C PRO A 56 -10.83 -19.08 -21.80
N ARG A 57 -11.72 -19.46 -20.89
CA ARG A 57 -12.25 -20.81 -20.85
C ARG A 57 -13.18 -20.99 -22.05
N GLN A 58 -12.85 -21.92 -22.95
CA GLN A 58 -13.69 -22.25 -24.09
C GLN A 58 -15.00 -22.85 -23.56
N ALA A 59 -16.14 -22.34 -24.02
CA ALA A 59 -17.45 -22.89 -23.68
C ALA A 59 -17.61 -24.27 -24.37
N PRO A 60 -18.16 -25.29 -23.68
CA PRO A 60 -18.50 -26.54 -24.35
C PRO A 60 -19.61 -26.29 -25.38
N GLU A 61 -19.45 -26.86 -26.58
CA GLU A 61 -20.47 -26.88 -27.63
C GLU A 61 -21.76 -27.59 -27.20
#